data_AF-A0A971F513-F1
#
_entry.id   AF-A0A971F513-F1
#
_cell.length_a   1.000
_cell.length_b   1.000
_cell.length_c   1.000
_cell.angle_alpha   90.00
_cell.angle_beta   90.00
_cell.angle_gamma   90.00
#
_symmetry.space_group_name_H-M   'P 1'
#
loop_
_entity.id
_entity.type
_entity.pdbx_description
1 polymer ?
#
loop_
_entity_poly.entity_id
_entity_poly.type
_entity_poly.pdbx_seq_one_letter_code
_entity_poly.pdbx_strand_id
1 'polypeptide(L)' 'MQYKDKDNKDIITLGIETSCDETSAAVVVNGRKILSNVISSQIDL' A
#
# COMPACT_ATOMS: atom_id res chain seq x y z
N MET A 1 4.46 -8.34 -13.31
CA MET A 1 5.17 -7.05 -13.46
C MET A 1 6.19 -6.90 -12.31
N GLN A 2 7.44 -6.55 -12.57
CA GLN A 2 8.39 -6.11 -11.53
C GLN A 2 8.72 -4.64 -11.84
N TYR A 3 8.33 -3.71 -10.97
CA TYR A 3 8.69 -2.31 -11.10
C TYR A 3 10.01 -2.10 -10.34
N LYS A 4 11.08 -1.79 -11.08
CA LYS A 4 12.36 -1.33 -10.55
C LYS A 4 12.70 0.00 -11.20
N ASP A 5 13.32 0.90 -10.44
CA ASP A 5 13.82 2.15 -11.02
C ASP A 5 15.01 1.87 -11.94
N LYS A 6 15.33 2.79 -12.86
CA LYS A 6 16.45 2.69 -13.81
C LYS A 6 17.79 2.42 -13.13
N ASP A 7 17.93 2.84 -11.88
CA ASP A 7 19.12 2.63 -11.04
C ASP A 7 19.09 1.33 -10.21
N ASN A 8 18.17 0.41 -10.48
CA ASN A 8 17.98 -0.84 -9.74
C ASN A 8 17.60 -0.64 -8.26
N LYS A 9 17.10 0.57 -7.91
CA LYS A 9 16.59 0.90 -6.59
C LYS A 9 15.18 0.35 -6.39
N ASP A 10 14.88 0.03 -5.15
CA ASP A 10 13.54 -0.36 -4.74
C ASP A 10 12.58 0.83 -4.86
N ILE A 11 11.43 0.58 -5.45
CA ILE A 11 10.34 1.55 -5.54
C ILE A 11 9.45 1.37 -4.31
N ILE A 12 9.33 2.44 -3.54
CA ILE A 12 8.42 2.53 -2.40
C ILE A 12 7.14 3.21 -2.86
N THR A 13 6.00 2.55 -2.66
CA THR A 13 4.68 3.09 -3.03
C THR A 13 3.83 3.21 -1.79
N LEU A 14 3.26 4.40 -1.57
CA LEU A 14 2.18 4.62 -0.61
C LEU A 14 0.85 4.45 -1.36
N GLY A 15 0.09 3.42 -0.99
CA GLY A 15 -1.30 3.24 -1.41
C GLY A 15 -2.23 3.86 -0.38
N ILE A 16 -3.23 4.59 -0.86
CA ILE A 16 -4.36 5.09 -0.08
C ILE A 16 -5.62 4.57 -0.75
N GLU A 17 -6.49 3.92 0.00
CA GLU A 17 -7.76 3.39 -0.46
C GLU A 17 -8.86 3.86 0.47
N THR A 18 -9.92 4.44 -0.10
CA THR A 18 -11.00 5.11 0.64
C THR A 18 -12.38 4.76 0.08
N SER A 19 -12.49 3.70 -0.72
CA SER A 19 -13.78 3.24 -1.24
C SER A 19 -14.55 2.45 -0.17
N CYS A 20 -15.88 2.47 -0.30
CA CYS A 20 -16.81 1.75 0.58
C CYS A 20 -16.81 2.26 2.04
N ASP A 21 -16.77 1.33 3.00
CA ASP A 21 -16.87 1.49 4.45
C ASP A 21 -15.50 1.43 5.15
N GLU A 22 -14.43 1.37 4.38
CA GLU A 22 -13.07 1.19 4.89
C GLU A 22 -12.17 2.32 4.39
N THR A 23 -11.22 2.71 5.23
CA THR A 23 -10.14 3.62 4.87
C THR A 23 -8.83 2.94 5.19
N SER A 24 -7.92 2.83 4.23
CA SER A 24 -6.64 2.17 4.45
C SER A 24 -5.46 2.91 3.83
N ALA A 25 -4.30 2.68 4.44
CA ALA A 25 -3.01 3.17 3.95
C ALA A 25 -1.96 2.05 4.07
N ALA A 26 -1.22 1.81 2.98
CA ALA A 26 -0.19 0.78 2.95
C ALA A 26 1.08 1.27 2.24
N VAL A 27 2.23 0.85 2.75
CA VAL A 27 3.52 1.07 2.09
C VAL A 27 4.00 -0.25 1.52
N VAL A 28 4.26 -0.28 0.20
CA VAL A 28 4.73 -1.48 -0.50
C VAL A 28 6.05 -1.24 -1.22
N VAL A 29 6.91 -2.26 -1.23
CA VAL A 29 8.16 -2.33 -2.00
C VAL A 29 7.92 -3.09 -3.29
N ASN A 30 8.24 -2.47 -4.42
CA ASN A 30 8.18 -3.04 -5.76
C ASN A 30 6.82 -3.69 -6.09
N GLY A 31 5.74 -3.21 -5.46
CA GLY A 31 4.37 -3.72 -5.60
C GLY A 31 4.16 -5.18 -5.14
N ARG A 32 5.10 -5.75 -4.37
CA ARG A 32 5.06 -7.19 -3.99
C ARG A 32 5.19 -7.45 -2.51
N LYS A 33 5.94 -6.59 -1.79
CA LYS A 33 6.17 -6.75 -0.36
C LYS A 33 5.52 -5.60 0.39
N ILE A 34 4.67 -5.92 1.36
CA ILE A 34 4.08 -4.94 2.27
C ILE A 34 5.08 -4.64 3.39
N LEU A 35 5.33 -3.36 3.65
CA LEU A 35 6.13 -2.86 4.77
C LEU A 35 5.25 -2.41 5.94
N SER A 36 4.14 -1.75 5.63
CA SER A 36 3.12 -1.36 6.60
C SER A 36 1.75 -1.42 5.94
N ASN A 37 0.74 -1.70 6.75
CA ASN A 37 -0.67 -1.68 6.34
C ASN A 37 -1.53 -1.34 7.55
N VAL A 38 -2.34 -0.30 7.43
CA VAL A 38 -3.33 0.10 8.43
C VAL A 38 -4.68 0.18 7.73
N ILE A 39 -5.69 -0.45 8.33
CA ILE A 39 -7.07 -0.46 7.85
C ILE A 39 -7.93 0.06 8.99
N SER A 40 -8.77 1.04 8.69
CA SER A 40 -9.79 1.59 9.56
C SER A 40 -11.14 1.26 8.95
N SER A 41 -11.88 0.34 9.56
CA SER A 41 -13.26 0.03 9.17
C SER A 41 -14.24 0.96 9.88
N GLN A 42 -15.31 1.37 9.19
CA GLN A 42 -16.45 2.09 9.77
C GLN A 42 -17.49 1.15 10.41
N ILE A 43 -17.16 -0.13 10.58
CA ILE A 43 -18.01 -1.09 11.29
C ILE A 43 -17.75 -0.94 12.79
N ASP A 44 -18.71 -0.33 13.50
CA ASP A 44 -18.87 -0.48 14.95
C ASP A 44 -19.28 -1.94 15.25
N LEU A 45 -18.64 -2.53 16.25
CA LEU A 45 -18.87 -3.91 16.70
C LEU A 45 -20.19 -4.06 17.47
#